data_AF-A0A532B3X4-F1
#
_entry.id   AF-A0A532B3X4-F1
#
_cell.length_a   1.000
_cell.length_b   1.000
_cell.length_c   1.000
_cell.angle_alpha   90.00
_cell.angle_beta   90.00
_cell.angle_gamma   90.00
#
_symmetry.space_group_name_H-M   'P 1'
#
loop_
_entity.id
_entity.type
_entity.pdbx_description
1 polymer ?
#
loop_
_entity_poly.entity_id
_entity_poly.type
_entity_poly.pdbx_seq_one_letter_code
_entity_poly.pdbx_strand_id
1 'polypeptide(L)' 'MSEELEALTARVRACRICVDKPAGGPLPHQPRPVLRPSSS' A
#
# COMPACT_ATOMS: atom_id res chain seq x y z
N MET A 1 -1.29 -3.69 18.19
CA MET A 1 -0.50 -4.00 16.99
C MET A 1 0.95 -3.68 17.30
N SER A 2 1.92 -4.49 16.88
CA SER A 2 3.34 -4.20 17.11
C SER A 2 3.76 -2.95 16.33
N GLU A 3 4.75 -2.21 16.84
CA GLU A 3 5.25 -0.97 16.20
C GLU A 3 5.76 -1.22 14.78
N GLU A 4 6.39 -2.38 14.56
CA GLU A 4 6.88 -2.79 13.23
C GLU A 4 5.73 -3.01 12.24
N LEU A 5 4.64 -3.65 12.68
CA LEU A 5 3.48 -3.90 11.83
C LEU A 5 2.70 -2.60 11.53
N GLU A 6 2.66 -1.66 12.48
CA GLU A 6 2.13 -0.32 12.23
C GLU A 6 3.00 0.46 11.22
N ALA A 7 4.32 0.43 11.37
CA ALA A 7 5.24 1.09 10.45
C ALA A 7 5.13 0.53 9.02
N LEU A 8 5.01 -0.80 8.88
CA LEU A 8 4.76 -1.43 7.60
C LEU A 8 3.41 -1.00 7.02
N THR A 9 2.36 -1.03 7.84
CA THR A 9 1.00 -0.63 7.42
C THR A 9 0.97 0.82 6.92
N ALA A 10 1.65 1.74 7.61
CA ALA A 10 1.77 3.13 7.21
C ALA A 10 2.44 3.28 5.84
N ARG A 11 3.56 2.58 5.62
CA ARG A 11 4.26 2.57 4.32
C ARG A 11 3.39 2.03 3.19
N VAL A 12 2.64 0.95 3.42
CA VAL A 12 1.74 0.36 2.42
C VAL A 12 0.61 1.32 2.06
N ARG A 13 0.01 2.00 3.04
CA ARG A 13 -1.05 3.00 2.81
C ARG A 13 -0.56 4.22 2.02
N ALA A 14 0.72 4.56 2.11
CA ALA A 14 1.36 5.63 1.35
C ALA A 14 1.87 5.18 -0.04
N CYS A 15 1.65 3.92 -0.44
CA CYS A 15 2.18 3.39 -1.70
C CYS A 15 1.54 4.06 -2.93
N ARG A 16 2.40 4.46 -3.88
CA ARG A 16 2.00 5.13 -5.14
C ARG A 16 2.49 4.42 -6.40
N ILE A 17 3.07 3.22 -6.28
CA ILE A 17 3.69 2.48 -7.40
C ILE A 17 2.73 2.33 -8.59
N CYS A 18 1.45 2.08 -8.35
CA CYS A 18 0.47 1.91 -9.43
C CYS A 18 0.22 3.19 -10.27
N VAL A 19 0.67 4.36 -9.81
CA VAL A 19 0.65 5.62 -10.57
C VAL A 19 2.06 6.00 -11.04
N ASP A 20 3.06 5.87 -10.18
CA ASP A 20 4.42 6.34 -10.50
C ASP A 20 5.17 5.37 -11.43
N LYS A 21 4.91 4.06 -11.32
CA LYS A 21 5.57 2.98 -12.08
C LYS A 21 4.58 1.84 -12.36
N PRO A 22 3.51 2.08 -13.12
CA PRO A 22 2.53 1.03 -13.41
C PRO A 22 3.17 -0.07 -14.26
N ALA A 23 2.85 -1.33 -13.94
CA ALA A 23 3.25 -2.47 -14.77
C ALA A 23 2.46 -2.53 -16.10
N GLY A 24 1.36 -1.78 -16.21
CA GLY A 24 0.52 -1.67 -17.40
C GLY A 24 0.07 -0.22 -17.62
N GLY A 25 -1.09 -0.03 -18.24
CA GLY A 25 -1.68 1.30 -18.39
C GLY A 25 -1.97 1.96 -17.03
N PRO A 26 -1.98 3.31 -16.97
CA PRO A 26 -2.26 4.03 -15.73
C PRO A 26 -3.65 3.70 -15.18
N LEU A 27 -3.77 3.64 -13.84
CA LEU A 27 -5.05 3.39 -13.18
C LEU A 27 -6.06 4.52 -13.48
N PRO A 28 -7.34 4.21 -13.73
CA PRO A 28 -8.39 5.23 -13.92
C PRO A 28 -8.80 5.94 -12.61
N HIS A 29 -8.22 5.53 -11.48
CA HIS A 29 -8.49 6.07 -10.15
C HIS A 29 -7.20 6.19 -9.33
N GLN A 30 -7.24 6.95 -8.24
CA GLN A 30 -6.10 7.02 -7.32
C GLN A 30 -5.80 5.67 -6.65
N PRO A 31 -4.54 5.38 -6.27
CA PRO A 31 -4.18 4.15 -5.56
C PRO A 31 -5.00 3.99 -4.27
N ARG A 32 -5.55 2.79 -4.06
CA ARG A 32 -6.30 2.45 -2.85
C ARG A 32 -5.84 1.10 -2.29
N PRO A 33 -4.70 1.07 -1.56
CA PRO A 33 -4.19 -0.15 -0.95
C PRO A 33 -5.22 -0.75 0.02
N VAL A 34 -5.55 -2.03 -0.15
CA VAL A 34 -6.43 -2.79 0.75
C VAL A 34 -5.58 -3.84 1.46
N LEU A 35 -5.65 -3.86 2.79
CA LEU A 35 -4.80 -4.72 3.62
C LEU A 35 -5.54 -5.21 4.87
N ARG A 36 -5.18 -6.40 5.33
CA ARG A 36 -5.61 -6.98 6.61
C ARG A 36 -4.35 -7.33 7.43
N PRO A 37 -3.83 -6.40 8.25
CA PRO A 37 -2.60 -6.63 9.01
C PRO A 37 -2.75 -7.79 10.00
N SER A 38 -1.71 -8.61 10.14
CA SER A 38 -1.62 -9.66 11.15
C SER A 38 -0.16 -9.91 11.54
N SER A 39 0.07 -10.17 12.82
CA SER A 39 1.33 -10.71 13.36
C SER A 39 0.96 -11.90 14.23
N SER A 40 1.59 -13.05 13.97
CA SER A 40 1.43 -14.28 14.78
C SER A 40 2.41 -14.31 15.95
#